data_AF-A0A7K5KCZ2-F1
#
_entry.id   AF-A0A7K5KCZ2-F1
#
_cell.length_a   1.000
_cell.length_b   1.000
_cell.length_c   1.000
_cell.angle_alpha   90.00
_cell.angle_beta   90.00
_cell.angle_gamma   90.00
#
_symmetry.space_group_name_H-M   'P 1'
#
loop_
_entity.id
_entity.type
_entity.pdbx_description
1 polymer ?
#
loop_
_entity_poly.entity_id
_entity_poly.type
_entity_poly.pdbx_seq_one_letter_code
_entity_poly.pdbx_strand_id
1 'polypeptide(L)'
;RENREEKMEEGEEDDMTCGDLGNGLGRRPGGVYEGENFQNPCSIRSRKGSGKVCNSLLSAKGAEESDAAALPGPKGNSFYDGSLRKPAASSRRQNSCESNTEMSVEELKQRLQEALEEAEVLKVELEACQRQLEGKDEALRILQSMAVFDKATSHTKAMLQKTEEEKRTLEKEINILQWEIEFDQDRFKNIEDTWTEKYDRIYCENAAFKEALKLRTEEIKTLKAENAILNQQCLEFLAMLNVKQQKVVQENMSFNKRDITDFTGLELAVLGACACSTSEGQPCPCARVAALARKQLLRLKQETENLKTRKDESFLMADAFRTVFEQQLMQRKDQALRLAEGIKMKKETKF
;
A
#
# COMPACT_ATOMS: atom_id res chain seq x y z
N ARG A 1 -54.15 -5.52 48.33
CA ARG A 1 -54.78 -4.97 47.12
C ARG A 1 -54.41 -3.49 47.04
N GLU A 2 -53.60 -3.04 46.10
CA GLU A 2 -52.81 -3.81 45.12
C GLU A 2 -51.61 -2.96 44.70
N ASN A 3 -50.50 -3.63 44.44
CA ASN A 3 -49.22 -3.03 44.06
C ASN A 3 -49.33 -2.16 42.80
N ARG A 4 -48.50 -1.12 42.74
CA ARG A 4 -47.45 -1.06 41.70
C ARG A 4 -46.28 -0.19 42.14
N GLU A 5 -45.23 -0.86 42.60
CA GLU A 5 -43.87 -0.37 42.42
C GLU A 5 -43.52 -0.55 40.93
N GLU A 6 -42.92 0.46 40.31
CA GLU A 6 -42.16 0.25 39.07
C GLU A 6 -40.70 0.59 39.35
N LYS A 7 -39.96 -0.47 39.70
CA LYS A 7 -38.50 -0.50 39.56
C LYS A 7 -38.18 -0.46 38.06
N MET A 8 -37.20 0.33 37.66
CA MET A 8 -36.32 -0.05 36.56
C MET A 8 -34.97 -0.42 37.17
N GLU A 9 -34.50 -1.61 36.84
CA GLU A 9 -33.20 -2.11 37.23
C GLU A 9 -32.12 -1.44 36.38
N GLU A 10 -31.05 -0.97 37.03
CA GLU A 10 -29.79 -0.69 36.34
C GLU A 10 -29.16 -2.04 35.98
N GLY A 11 -29.33 -2.45 34.72
CA GLY A 11 -28.64 -3.61 34.15
C GLY A 11 -27.21 -3.24 33.80
N GLU A 12 -26.27 -3.52 34.71
CA GLU A 12 -24.84 -3.56 34.39
C GLU A 12 -24.53 -4.81 33.53
N GLU A 13 -24.73 -4.71 32.22
CA GLU A 13 -24.27 -5.75 31.28
C GLU A 13 -22.79 -5.54 30.92
N ASP A 14 -21.92 -6.14 31.73
CA ASP A 14 -20.48 -6.33 31.47
C ASP A 14 -20.27 -7.35 30.32
N ASP A 15 -20.51 -6.93 29.07
CA ASP A 15 -20.20 -7.75 27.88
C ASP A 15 -18.75 -7.58 27.41
N MET A 16 -17.84 -7.98 28.27
CA MET A 16 -16.48 -8.34 27.87
C MET A 16 -16.53 -9.71 27.15
N THR A 17 -16.54 -9.77 25.80
CA THR A 17 -15.82 -10.78 24.96
C THR A 17 -16.08 -10.74 23.44
N CYS A 18 -15.87 -9.61 22.74
CA CYS A 18 -15.73 -9.65 21.26
C CYS A 18 -14.75 -8.59 20.68
N GLY A 19 -13.53 -8.56 21.20
CA GLY A 19 -12.41 -7.80 20.63
C GLY A 19 -11.82 -8.45 19.37
N ASP A 20 -12.59 -8.54 18.28
CA ASP A 20 -12.07 -8.94 16.97
C ASP A 20 -11.22 -7.81 16.37
N LEU A 21 -9.90 -7.95 16.46
CA LEU A 21 -8.94 -7.10 15.74
C LEU A 21 -8.85 -7.54 14.28
N GLY A 22 -9.98 -7.41 13.56
CA GLY A 22 -10.09 -7.71 12.15
C GLY A 22 -9.18 -6.80 11.33
N ASN A 23 -8.15 -7.38 10.69
CA ASN A 23 -7.32 -6.68 9.72
C ASN A 23 -8.20 -6.21 8.54
N GLY A 24 -8.44 -4.90 8.46
CA GLY A 24 -9.29 -4.25 7.46
C GLY A 24 -8.75 -4.29 6.02
N LEU A 25 -8.68 -5.49 5.42
CA LEU A 25 -8.52 -5.66 3.98
C LEU A 25 -9.91 -5.64 3.32
N GLY A 26 -10.47 -4.43 3.19
CA GLY A 26 -11.75 -4.22 2.52
C GLY A 26 -11.73 -4.72 1.08
N ARG A 27 -12.49 -5.79 0.79
CA ARG A 27 -12.77 -6.21 -0.59
C ARG A 27 -13.88 -5.34 -1.16
N ARG A 28 -13.69 -4.77 -2.35
CA ARG A 28 -14.79 -4.18 -3.14
C ARG A 28 -15.72 -5.31 -3.63
N PRO A 29 -17.05 -5.09 -3.72
CA PRO A 29 -17.97 -6.04 -4.36
C PRO A 29 -17.70 -6.13 -5.87
N GLY A 30 -17.73 -7.34 -6.46
CA GLY A 30 -17.66 -7.52 -7.91
C GLY A 30 -16.80 -8.68 -8.46
N GLY A 31 -16.36 -9.64 -7.64
CA GLY A 31 -15.56 -10.78 -8.11
C GLY A 31 -16.41 -11.98 -8.58
N VAL A 32 -16.36 -12.29 -9.87
CA VAL A 32 -16.91 -13.53 -10.46
C VAL A 32 -15.89 -14.67 -10.30
N TYR A 33 -16.37 -15.90 -10.09
CA TYR A 33 -15.54 -17.11 -9.94
C TYR A 33 -15.12 -17.69 -11.30
N GLU A 34 -13.81 -17.91 -11.46
CA GLU A 34 -13.09 -18.89 -12.31
C GLU A 34 -11.60 -18.49 -12.23
N GLY A 35 -10.58 -19.35 -12.30
CA GLY A 35 -10.45 -20.80 -12.37
C GLY A 35 -8.93 -21.11 -12.32
N GLU A 36 -8.51 -22.29 -11.86
CA GLU A 36 -7.08 -22.58 -11.67
C GLU A 36 -6.30 -22.60 -13.00
N ASN A 37 -5.16 -21.90 -13.12
CA ASN A 37 -3.83 -22.52 -12.97
C ASN A 37 -2.60 -21.64 -13.31
N PHE A 38 -1.48 -21.97 -12.65
CA PHE A 38 -0.07 -21.76 -13.01
C PHE A 38 0.61 -20.35 -13.02
N GLN A 39 1.73 -20.33 -12.28
CA GLN A 39 3.00 -19.59 -12.48
C GLN A 39 3.14 -18.13 -11.98
N ASN A 40 3.84 -18.04 -10.84
CA ASN A 40 4.57 -16.88 -10.29
C ASN A 40 5.89 -16.64 -11.08
N PRO A 41 6.65 -15.52 -10.91
CA PRO A 41 6.33 -14.29 -10.17
C PRO A 41 6.64 -12.97 -10.93
N CYS A 42 6.08 -11.85 -10.45
CA CYS A 42 6.54 -10.51 -10.83
C CYS A 42 7.91 -10.17 -10.23
N SER A 43 8.69 -9.34 -10.94
CA SER A 43 9.86 -8.64 -10.37
C SER A 43 9.77 -7.15 -10.69
N ILE A 44 9.36 -6.36 -9.70
CA ILE A 44 9.35 -4.89 -9.77
C ILE A 44 10.70 -4.39 -9.24
N ARG A 45 11.50 -3.75 -10.10
CA ARG A 45 12.71 -3.05 -9.68
C ARG A 45 12.58 -1.54 -9.94
N SER A 46 12.67 -0.79 -8.85
CA SER A 46 12.68 0.68 -8.83
C SER A 46 13.76 1.28 -9.74
N ARG A 47 13.44 2.40 -10.41
CA ARG A 47 14.34 3.13 -11.30
C ARG A 47 14.54 4.57 -10.82
N LYS A 48 15.75 4.88 -10.37
CA LYS A 48 16.26 6.21 -10.03
C LYS A 48 17.78 6.16 -10.27
N GLY A 49 18.43 7.00 -11.06
CA GLY A 49 18.00 8.09 -11.96
C GLY A 49 19.22 8.99 -12.23
N SER A 50 19.56 9.32 -13.48
CA SER A 50 20.63 10.28 -13.79
C SER A 50 20.66 10.74 -15.25
N GLY A 51 20.94 12.04 -15.46
CA GLY A 51 21.90 12.53 -16.45
C GLY A 51 21.56 12.51 -17.95
N LYS A 52 21.10 13.65 -18.49
CA LYS A 52 21.27 14.01 -19.92
C LYS A 52 22.74 14.36 -20.22
N VAL A 53 23.31 13.81 -21.28
CA VAL A 53 24.24 14.50 -22.23
C VAL A 53 23.99 13.93 -23.64
N CYS A 54 24.20 14.73 -24.68
CA CYS A 54 23.77 14.46 -26.05
C CYS A 54 24.89 13.93 -26.98
N ASN A 55 24.44 13.51 -28.17
CA ASN A 55 25.11 13.56 -29.49
C ASN A 55 25.92 12.37 -30.04
N SER A 56 25.42 11.93 -31.20
CA SER A 56 26.16 11.64 -32.44
C SER A 56 27.05 10.38 -32.54
N LEU A 57 26.44 9.31 -33.03
CA LEU A 57 27.08 8.21 -33.73
C LEU A 57 27.58 8.62 -35.12
N LEU A 58 28.87 8.43 -35.40
CA LEU A 58 29.37 8.01 -36.73
C LEU A 58 30.71 7.27 -36.55
N SER A 59 30.79 6.01 -36.98
CA SER A 59 31.69 5.56 -38.06
C SER A 59 32.06 4.07 -38.00
N ALA A 60 31.65 3.35 -39.05
CA ALA A 60 32.38 2.28 -39.75
C ALA A 60 32.95 1.05 -38.99
N LYS A 61 32.43 -0.14 -39.34
CA LYS A 61 33.01 -1.09 -40.33
C LYS A 61 32.95 -2.56 -39.87
N GLY A 62 32.41 -3.43 -40.72
CA GLY A 62 32.36 -4.89 -40.53
C GLY A 62 31.29 -5.48 -41.45
N ALA A 63 31.66 -6.39 -42.35
CA ALA A 63 30.79 -6.90 -43.41
C ALA A 63 30.77 -8.43 -43.44
N GLU A 64 29.65 -8.98 -43.92
CA GLU A 64 29.41 -10.38 -44.34
C GLU A 64 29.48 -11.43 -43.18
N GLU A 65 28.76 -12.56 -43.22
CA GLU A 65 28.19 -13.32 -44.35
C GLU A 65 26.94 -14.16 -43.90
N SER A 66 26.00 -14.44 -44.82
CA SER A 66 25.00 -15.55 -44.95
C SER A 66 24.30 -16.22 -43.72
N ASP A 67 23.06 -16.72 -43.76
CA ASP A 67 22.41 -17.46 -44.86
C ASP A 67 20.85 -17.38 -44.91
N ALA A 68 20.35 -17.32 -46.16
CA ALA A 68 19.22 -18.02 -46.78
C ALA A 68 17.80 -18.19 -46.15
N ALA A 69 16.81 -17.55 -46.81
CA ALA A 69 15.45 -18.08 -47.02
C ALA A 69 14.88 -17.59 -48.38
N ALA A 70 13.96 -18.33 -49.00
CA ALA A 70 13.75 -18.31 -50.46
C ALA A 70 12.80 -17.24 -51.06
N LEU A 71 13.04 -16.98 -52.36
CA LEU A 71 12.25 -16.25 -53.36
C LEU A 71 10.77 -16.74 -53.47
N PRO A 72 9.78 -15.98 -54.01
CA PRO A 72 9.92 -15.09 -55.18
C PRO A 72 9.21 -13.71 -55.14
N GLY A 73 9.54 -12.84 -56.10
CA GLY A 73 9.09 -11.45 -56.15
C GLY A 73 7.71 -11.20 -56.81
N PRO A 74 7.15 -9.98 -56.64
CA PRO A 74 5.97 -9.50 -57.38
C PRO A 74 6.43 -8.93 -58.73
N LYS A 75 5.99 -9.40 -59.91
CA LYS A 75 4.67 -9.85 -60.37
C LYS A 75 3.62 -8.73 -60.41
N GLY A 76 3.78 -7.84 -61.39
CA GLY A 76 2.72 -6.95 -61.84
C GLY A 76 1.62 -7.71 -62.57
N ASN A 77 0.38 -7.51 -62.10
CA ASN A 77 -0.92 -7.95 -62.63
C ASN A 77 -1.88 -6.75 -62.39
N SER A 78 -3.01 -6.46 -63.06
CA SER A 78 -3.76 -6.94 -64.25
C SER A 78 -4.93 -5.92 -64.44
N PHE A 79 -5.69 -5.73 -65.53
CA PHE A 79 -6.19 -6.57 -66.65
C PHE A 79 -6.04 -5.82 -68.01
N TYR A 80 -6.19 -6.37 -69.23
CA TYR A 80 -7.36 -6.88 -70.00
C TYR A 80 -8.58 -5.93 -70.09
N ASP A 81 -9.31 -5.80 -71.21
CA ASP A 81 -9.32 -6.51 -72.51
C ASP A 81 -9.75 -5.52 -73.63
N GLY A 82 -9.59 -5.71 -74.95
CA GLY A 82 -8.96 -6.79 -75.75
C GLY A 82 -9.87 -7.31 -76.89
N SER A 83 -9.29 -7.78 -78.00
CA SER A 83 -9.99 -8.68 -78.96
C SER A 83 -9.04 -9.37 -79.96
N LEU A 84 -9.35 -10.63 -80.30
CA LEU A 84 -8.60 -11.53 -81.18
C LEU A 84 -8.78 -11.21 -82.68
N ARG A 85 -7.77 -11.55 -83.52
CA ARG A 85 -7.84 -12.71 -84.45
C ARG A 85 -6.45 -13.19 -84.92
N LYS A 86 -6.20 -14.51 -84.79
CA LYS A 86 -5.33 -15.35 -85.65
C LYS A 86 -6.27 -16.22 -86.51
N PRO A 87 -5.92 -16.68 -87.74
CA PRO A 87 -5.00 -17.81 -87.97
C PRO A 87 -3.95 -17.52 -89.07
N ALA A 88 -2.70 -17.99 -88.98
CA ALA A 88 -2.19 -19.34 -89.32
C ALA A 88 -1.98 -19.64 -90.83
N ALA A 89 -0.70 -19.85 -91.18
CA ALA A 89 -0.14 -20.64 -92.28
C ALA A 89 -0.60 -20.43 -93.74
N SER A 90 0.33 -19.94 -94.57
CA SER A 90 0.67 -20.65 -95.82
C SER A 90 2.13 -20.41 -96.21
N SER A 91 2.92 -21.49 -96.31
CA SER A 91 4.19 -21.45 -97.05
C SER A 91 3.89 -21.25 -98.54
N ARG A 92 4.47 -20.22 -99.15
CA ARG A 92 4.55 -20.14 -100.61
C ARG A 92 5.92 -19.62 -101.04
N ARG A 93 6.85 -20.54 -101.29
CA ARG A 93 7.92 -20.31 -102.27
C ARG A 93 7.25 -19.87 -103.58
N GLN A 94 7.71 -18.78 -104.18
CA GLN A 94 8.54 -18.87 -105.39
C GLN A 94 8.99 -17.49 -105.89
N ASN A 95 10.16 -17.49 -106.52
CA ASN A 95 10.53 -16.71 -107.71
C ASN A 95 10.37 -15.18 -107.60
N SER A 96 11.49 -14.48 -107.40
CA SER A 96 12.35 -13.98 -108.49
C SER A 96 11.78 -12.73 -109.16
N CYS A 97 12.35 -11.59 -108.80
CA CYS A 97 13.13 -10.84 -109.75
C CYS A 97 14.07 -9.91 -108.98
N GLU A 98 15.33 -9.88 -109.37
CA GLU A 98 16.20 -8.73 -109.11
C GLU A 98 15.69 -7.56 -109.96
N SER A 99 14.55 -6.99 -109.57
CA SER A 99 14.12 -5.71 -110.12
C SER A 99 14.93 -4.61 -109.44
N ASN A 100 16.18 -4.47 -109.88
CA ASN A 100 16.92 -3.22 -109.80
C ASN A 100 16.23 -2.19 -110.70
N THR A 101 14.99 -1.82 -110.35
CA THR A 101 14.45 -0.52 -110.73
C THR A 101 15.26 0.48 -109.94
N GLU A 102 16.26 1.07 -110.59
CA GLU A 102 16.91 2.27 -110.14
C GLU A 102 15.79 3.26 -109.80
N MET A 103 15.53 3.43 -108.51
CA MET A 103 14.67 4.49 -108.01
C MET A 103 15.22 5.79 -108.60
N SER A 104 14.38 6.50 -109.35
CA SER A 104 14.83 7.72 -110.01
C SER A 104 15.47 8.62 -108.97
N VAL A 105 16.54 9.33 -109.34
CA VAL A 105 17.29 10.16 -108.39
C VAL A 105 16.36 11.19 -107.73
N GLU A 106 15.29 11.56 -108.43
CA GLU A 106 14.18 12.42 -108.04
C GLU A 106 13.25 11.74 -107.01
N GLU A 107 12.82 10.50 -107.20
CA GLU A 107 12.06 9.74 -106.19
C GLU A 107 12.89 9.46 -104.92
N LEU A 108 14.20 9.22 -105.06
CA LEU A 108 15.09 9.04 -103.92
C LEU A 108 15.22 10.35 -103.11
N LYS A 109 15.35 11.50 -103.79
CA LYS A 109 15.34 12.83 -103.16
C LYS A 109 14.00 13.11 -102.48
N GLN A 110 12.89 12.78 -103.12
CA GLN A 110 11.56 12.97 -102.53
C GLN A 110 11.39 12.15 -101.25
N ARG A 111 11.72 10.85 -101.27
CA ARG A 111 11.66 10.00 -100.06
C ARG A 111 12.63 10.45 -98.96
N LEU A 112 13.81 10.95 -99.32
CA LEU A 112 14.74 11.53 -98.36
C LEU A 112 14.16 12.78 -97.70
N GLN A 113 13.46 13.62 -98.47
CA GLN A 113 12.84 14.83 -97.96
C GLN A 113 11.59 14.51 -97.11
N GLU A 114 10.74 13.59 -97.54
CA GLU A 114 9.61 13.06 -96.74
C GLU A 114 10.12 12.49 -95.41
N ALA A 115 11.18 11.68 -95.42
CA ALA A 115 11.79 11.13 -94.20
C ALA A 115 12.43 12.21 -93.28
N LEU A 116 12.92 13.32 -93.84
CA LEU A 116 13.42 14.46 -93.05
C LEU A 116 12.28 15.27 -92.43
N GLU A 117 11.18 15.45 -93.17
CA GLU A 117 9.97 16.11 -92.67
C GLU A 117 9.31 15.26 -91.57
N GLU A 118 9.18 13.93 -91.75
CA GLU A 118 8.75 12.99 -90.72
C GLU A 118 9.67 13.02 -89.48
N ALA A 119 10.99 13.08 -89.66
CA ALA A 119 11.94 13.14 -88.55
C ALA A 119 11.80 14.44 -87.73
N GLU A 120 11.54 15.57 -88.37
CA GLU A 120 11.31 16.84 -87.66
C GLU A 120 9.94 16.86 -86.96
N VAL A 121 8.89 16.29 -87.55
CA VAL A 121 7.59 16.09 -86.89
C VAL A 121 7.73 15.20 -85.66
N LEU A 122 8.38 14.04 -85.77
CA LEU A 122 8.64 13.13 -84.65
C LEU A 122 9.48 13.78 -83.55
N LYS A 123 10.41 14.68 -83.90
CA LYS A 123 11.19 15.47 -82.94
C LYS A 123 10.31 16.47 -82.18
N VAL A 124 9.39 17.18 -82.85
CA VAL A 124 8.41 18.06 -82.19
C VAL A 124 7.46 17.26 -81.29
N GLU A 125 6.99 16.09 -81.74
CA GLU A 125 6.17 15.18 -80.92
C GLU A 125 6.92 14.64 -79.71
N LEU A 126 8.20 14.29 -79.86
CA LEU A 126 9.06 13.86 -78.75
C LEU A 126 9.25 14.98 -77.72
N GLU A 127 9.52 16.21 -78.15
CA GLU A 127 9.61 17.36 -77.23
C GLU A 127 8.26 17.65 -76.54
N ALA A 128 7.13 17.47 -77.24
CA ALA A 128 5.81 17.62 -76.64
C ALA A 128 5.53 16.53 -75.59
N CYS A 129 5.90 15.27 -75.87
CA CYS A 129 5.82 14.17 -74.93
C CYS A 129 6.75 14.38 -73.72
N GLN A 130 7.96 14.91 -73.93
CA GLN A 130 8.89 15.22 -72.86
C GLN A 130 8.33 16.30 -71.92
N ARG A 131 7.83 17.43 -72.46
CA ARG A 131 7.18 18.47 -71.64
C ARG A 131 5.95 17.94 -70.89
N GLN A 132 5.22 16.99 -71.48
CA GLN A 132 4.10 16.32 -70.79
C GLN A 132 4.58 15.40 -69.65
N LEU A 133 5.69 14.70 -69.82
CA LEU A 133 6.30 13.87 -68.79
C LEU A 133 6.80 14.72 -67.62
N GLU A 134 7.55 15.80 -67.90
CA GLU A 134 8.02 16.77 -66.91
C GLU A 134 6.84 17.37 -66.10
N GLY A 135 5.73 17.69 -66.76
CA GLY A 135 4.51 18.14 -66.08
C GLY A 135 3.84 17.08 -65.20
N LYS A 136 3.89 15.79 -65.58
CA LYS A 136 3.41 14.67 -64.74
C LYS A 136 4.32 14.45 -63.54
N ASP A 137 5.63 14.55 -63.72
CA ASP A 137 6.62 14.37 -62.64
C ASP A 137 6.52 15.48 -61.59
N GLU A 138 6.28 16.73 -62.00
CA GLU A 138 6.00 17.84 -61.07
C GLU A 138 4.68 17.62 -60.30
N ALA A 139 3.62 17.20 -61.00
CA ALA A 139 2.34 16.87 -60.35
C ALA A 139 2.47 15.72 -59.34
N LEU A 140 3.25 14.67 -59.68
CA LEU A 140 3.57 13.58 -58.76
C LEU A 140 4.36 14.07 -57.54
N ARG A 141 5.33 14.97 -57.71
CA ARG A 141 6.10 15.56 -56.60
C ARG A 141 5.19 16.36 -55.65
N ILE A 142 4.25 17.14 -56.19
CA ILE A 142 3.26 17.87 -55.39
C ILE A 142 2.39 16.89 -54.59
N LEU A 143 1.82 15.87 -55.24
CA LEU A 143 0.96 14.87 -54.58
C LEU A 143 1.73 14.07 -53.49
N GLN A 144 2.98 13.71 -53.74
CA GLN A 144 3.84 13.05 -52.76
C GLN A 144 4.13 13.96 -51.55
N SER A 145 4.45 15.23 -51.77
CA SER A 145 4.68 16.17 -50.67
C SER A 145 3.42 16.36 -49.83
N MET A 146 2.25 16.52 -50.46
CA MET A 146 0.95 16.61 -49.79
C MET A 146 0.65 15.36 -48.94
N ALA A 147 0.85 14.15 -49.49
CA ALA A 147 0.65 12.91 -48.74
C ALA A 147 1.58 12.77 -47.51
N VAL A 148 2.81 13.27 -47.59
CA VAL A 148 3.74 13.32 -46.44
C VAL A 148 3.27 14.34 -45.40
N PHE A 149 2.82 15.53 -45.82
CA PHE A 149 2.27 16.54 -44.91
C PHE A 149 0.97 16.09 -44.24
N ASP A 150 0.07 15.40 -44.96
CA ASP A 150 -1.16 14.84 -44.40
C ASP A 150 -0.86 13.79 -43.34
N LYS A 151 0.13 12.92 -43.57
CA LYS A 151 0.60 11.93 -42.59
C LYS A 151 1.22 12.59 -41.35
N ALA A 152 2.03 13.63 -41.52
CA ALA A 152 2.60 14.37 -40.40
C ALA A 152 1.54 15.13 -39.59
N THR A 153 0.58 15.76 -40.28
CA THR A 153 -0.52 16.52 -39.68
C THR A 153 -1.48 15.61 -38.91
N SER A 154 -1.86 14.47 -39.49
CA SER A 154 -2.72 13.48 -38.83
C SER A 154 -2.06 12.85 -37.60
N HIS A 155 -0.77 12.49 -37.68
CA HIS A 155 0.00 12.03 -36.52
C HIS A 155 0.01 13.07 -35.39
N THR A 156 0.28 14.34 -35.73
CA THR A 156 0.33 15.44 -34.76
C THR A 156 -1.04 15.65 -34.10
N LYS A 157 -2.12 15.62 -34.89
CA LYS A 157 -3.49 15.74 -34.38
C LYS A 157 -3.86 14.60 -33.42
N ALA A 158 -3.52 13.36 -33.78
CA ALA A 158 -3.76 12.20 -32.91
C ALA A 158 -2.94 12.26 -31.60
N MET A 159 -1.69 12.73 -31.67
CA MET A 159 -0.85 12.93 -30.49
C MET A 159 -1.43 14.01 -29.56
N LEU A 160 -1.91 15.14 -30.11
CA LEU A 160 -2.57 16.19 -29.33
C LEU A 160 -3.83 15.67 -28.64
N GLN A 161 -4.71 14.96 -29.36
CA GLN A 161 -5.91 14.35 -28.78
C GLN A 161 -5.58 13.40 -27.62
N LYS A 162 -4.54 12.56 -27.77
CA LYS A 162 -4.07 11.68 -26.70
C LYS A 162 -3.58 12.46 -25.48
N THR A 163 -2.83 13.55 -25.66
CA THR A 163 -2.39 14.39 -24.53
C THR A 163 -3.55 15.14 -23.86
N GLU A 164 -4.61 15.49 -24.58
CA GLU A 164 -5.82 16.06 -24.02
C GLU A 164 -6.64 15.03 -23.21
N GLU A 165 -6.62 13.76 -23.61
CA GLU A 165 -7.20 12.64 -22.85
C GLU A 165 -6.43 12.38 -21.56
N GLU A 166 -5.10 12.30 -21.63
CA GLU A 166 -4.20 12.16 -20.48
C GLU A 166 -4.33 13.34 -19.49
N LYS A 167 -4.49 14.57 -20.01
CA LYS A 167 -4.82 15.75 -19.19
C LYS A 167 -6.16 15.58 -18.47
N ARG A 168 -7.21 15.14 -19.18
CA ARG A 168 -8.54 14.90 -18.61
C ARG A 168 -8.59 13.75 -17.60
N THR A 169 -7.68 12.78 -17.66
CA THR A 169 -7.55 11.76 -16.60
C THR A 169 -6.82 12.31 -15.38
N LEU A 170 -5.71 13.03 -15.57
CA LEU A 170 -4.97 13.67 -14.47
C LEU A 170 -5.81 14.71 -13.72
N GLU A 171 -6.64 15.49 -14.42
CA GLU A 171 -7.59 16.42 -13.78
C GLU A 171 -8.58 15.71 -12.84
N LYS A 172 -9.04 14.49 -13.19
CA LYS A 172 -9.91 13.68 -12.32
C LYS A 172 -9.16 13.13 -11.12
N GLU A 173 -7.93 12.66 -11.31
CA GLU A 173 -7.07 12.19 -10.22
C GLU A 173 -6.75 13.31 -9.24
N ILE A 174 -6.41 14.51 -9.72
CA ILE A 174 -6.21 15.72 -8.90
C ILE A 174 -7.48 16.03 -8.09
N ASN A 175 -8.66 16.03 -8.71
CA ASN A 175 -9.92 16.27 -7.99
C ASN A 175 -10.17 15.22 -6.90
N ILE A 176 -9.92 13.93 -7.16
CA ILE A 176 -10.09 12.86 -6.17
C ILE A 176 -9.10 13.05 -5.01
N LEU A 177 -7.81 13.27 -5.31
CA LEU A 177 -6.79 13.51 -4.30
C LEU A 177 -7.08 14.75 -3.45
N GLN A 178 -7.64 15.80 -4.05
CA GLN A 178 -8.03 17.00 -3.32
C GLN A 178 -9.19 16.72 -2.34
N TRP A 179 -10.21 15.96 -2.76
CA TRP A 179 -11.27 15.48 -1.86
C TRP A 179 -10.73 14.59 -0.73
N GLU A 180 -9.79 13.68 -1.03
CA GLU A 180 -9.14 12.82 -0.02
C GLU A 180 -8.35 13.66 1.00
N ILE A 181 -7.64 14.70 0.55
CA ILE A 181 -6.91 15.63 1.43
C ILE A 181 -7.87 16.43 2.32
N GLU A 182 -8.96 16.98 1.76
CA GLU A 182 -9.96 17.74 2.51
C GLU A 182 -10.67 16.87 3.56
N PHE A 183 -11.02 15.62 3.19
CA PHE A 183 -11.60 14.64 4.12
C PHE A 183 -10.64 14.26 5.25
N ASP A 184 -9.37 13.98 4.92
CA ASP A 184 -8.37 13.66 5.94
C ASP A 184 -8.10 14.83 6.87
N GLN A 185 -8.07 16.08 6.37
CA GLN A 185 -7.94 17.29 7.17
C GLN A 185 -9.07 17.44 8.19
N ASP A 186 -10.33 17.27 7.77
CA ASP A 186 -11.49 17.32 8.66
C ASP A 186 -11.43 16.21 9.73
N ARG A 187 -11.08 14.97 9.32
CA ARG A 187 -10.87 13.86 10.25
C ARG A 187 -9.77 14.15 11.29
N PHE A 188 -8.64 14.71 10.86
CA PHE A 188 -7.55 15.05 11.78
C PHE A 188 -7.96 16.16 12.76
N LYS A 189 -8.65 17.20 12.28
CA LYS A 189 -9.17 18.27 13.12
C LYS A 189 -10.13 17.75 14.19
N ASN A 190 -11.11 16.92 13.81
CA ASN A 190 -12.04 16.33 14.77
C ASN A 190 -11.33 15.44 15.83
N ILE A 191 -10.25 14.76 15.46
CA ILE A 191 -9.39 14.02 16.40
C ILE A 191 -8.65 14.97 17.33
N GLU A 192 -8.07 16.07 16.82
CA GLU A 192 -7.36 17.10 17.60
C GLU A 192 -8.29 17.79 18.61
N ASP A 193 -9.49 18.21 18.18
CA ASP A 193 -10.53 18.79 19.02
C ASP A 193 -10.92 17.80 20.14
N THR A 194 -11.21 16.54 19.79
CA THR A 194 -11.56 15.48 20.76
C THR A 194 -10.44 15.21 21.80
N TRP A 195 -9.17 15.27 21.39
CA TRP A 195 -8.04 15.08 22.31
C TRP A 195 -7.82 16.31 23.20
N THR A 196 -8.06 17.50 22.68
CA THR A 196 -8.01 18.76 23.45
C THR A 196 -9.06 18.74 24.56
N GLU A 197 -10.32 18.40 24.25
CA GLU A 197 -11.39 18.27 25.26
C GLU A 197 -11.06 17.22 26.35
N LYS A 198 -10.48 16.08 25.95
CA LYS A 198 -10.03 15.05 26.90
C LYS A 198 -8.91 15.54 27.80
N TYR A 199 -7.94 16.28 27.24
CA TYR A 199 -6.84 16.87 27.98
C TYR A 199 -7.35 17.91 28.99
N ASP A 200 -8.20 18.84 28.55
CA ASP A 200 -8.74 19.91 29.40
C ASP A 200 -9.61 19.35 30.54
N ARG A 201 -10.40 18.31 30.28
CA ARG A 201 -11.15 17.61 31.33
C ARG A 201 -10.22 16.98 32.37
N ILE A 202 -9.21 16.23 31.94
CA ILE A 202 -8.22 15.61 32.84
C ILE A 202 -7.43 16.68 33.60
N TYR A 203 -7.13 17.82 32.99
CA TYR A 203 -6.46 18.94 33.64
C TYR A 203 -7.33 19.52 34.77
N CYS A 204 -8.63 19.75 34.51
CA CYS A 204 -9.58 20.24 35.50
C CYS A 204 -9.80 19.22 36.65
N GLU A 205 -9.95 17.93 36.34
CA GLU A 205 -10.06 16.86 37.32
C GLU A 205 -8.81 16.80 38.23
N ASN A 206 -7.62 16.85 37.66
CA ASN A 206 -6.36 16.87 38.43
C ASN A 206 -6.24 18.12 39.32
N ALA A 207 -6.70 19.29 38.87
CA ALA A 207 -6.76 20.48 39.70
C ALA A 207 -7.72 20.30 40.89
N ALA A 208 -8.92 19.75 40.65
CA ALA A 208 -9.89 19.45 41.70
C ALA A 208 -9.36 18.43 42.71
N PHE A 209 -8.74 17.33 42.26
CA PHE A 209 -8.11 16.35 43.14
C PHE A 209 -6.97 16.94 43.97
N LYS A 210 -6.18 17.86 43.40
CA LYS A 210 -5.09 18.55 44.12
C LYS A 210 -5.60 19.43 45.26
N GLU A 211 -6.69 20.18 45.05
CA GLU A 211 -7.30 20.97 46.12
C GLU A 211 -8.00 20.09 47.16
N ALA A 212 -8.71 19.03 46.74
CA ALA A 212 -9.29 18.05 47.65
C ALA A 212 -8.22 17.37 48.55
N LEU A 213 -7.06 17.02 47.97
CA LEU A 213 -5.93 16.45 48.72
C LEU A 213 -5.36 17.43 49.75
N LYS A 214 -5.25 18.73 49.43
CA LYS A 214 -4.84 19.76 50.39
C LYS A 214 -5.82 19.85 51.56
N LEU A 215 -7.12 19.97 51.27
CA LEU A 215 -8.17 20.04 52.29
C LEU A 215 -8.14 18.83 53.23
N ARG A 216 -8.05 17.60 52.69
CA ARG A 216 -7.90 16.38 53.51
C ARG A 216 -6.59 16.35 54.30
N THR A 217 -5.50 16.91 53.75
CA THR A 217 -4.22 17.04 54.46
C THR A 217 -4.30 18.03 55.62
N GLU A 218 -5.08 19.11 55.49
CA GLU A 218 -5.33 20.10 56.53
C GLU A 218 -6.26 19.54 57.62
N GLU A 219 -7.34 18.87 57.25
CA GLU A 219 -8.22 18.13 58.17
C GLU A 219 -7.46 17.05 58.99
N ILE A 220 -6.54 16.32 58.36
CA ILE A 220 -5.68 15.36 59.09
C ILE A 220 -4.74 16.09 60.07
N LYS A 221 -4.30 17.32 59.78
CA LYS A 221 -3.48 18.11 60.72
C LYS A 221 -4.32 18.62 61.91
N THR A 222 -5.53 19.11 61.68
CA THR A 222 -6.42 19.56 62.77
C THR A 222 -6.81 18.39 63.68
N LEU A 223 -7.27 17.28 63.10
CA LEU A 223 -7.62 16.07 63.86
C LEU A 223 -6.42 15.51 64.66
N LYS A 224 -5.20 15.58 64.13
CA LYS A 224 -3.99 15.21 64.87
C LYS A 224 -3.71 16.14 66.06
N ALA A 225 -3.92 17.44 65.90
CA ALA A 225 -3.75 18.41 66.99
C ALA A 225 -4.83 18.23 68.08
N GLU A 226 -6.09 18.05 67.69
CA GLU A 226 -7.21 17.76 68.60
C GLU A 226 -6.98 16.46 69.38
N ASN A 227 -6.57 15.39 68.69
CA ASN A 227 -6.25 14.11 69.32
C ASN A 227 -5.05 14.24 70.29
N ALA A 228 -4.03 15.05 69.97
CA ALA A 228 -2.95 15.34 70.90
C ALA A 228 -3.44 16.07 72.17
N ILE A 229 -4.31 17.07 72.03
CA ILE A 229 -4.91 17.80 73.16
C ILE A 229 -5.78 16.86 74.01
N LEU A 230 -6.63 16.03 73.40
CA LEU A 230 -7.46 15.06 74.10
C LEU A 230 -6.62 14.02 74.85
N ASN A 231 -5.54 13.51 74.26
CA ASN A 231 -4.61 12.61 74.95
C ASN A 231 -3.93 13.30 76.14
N GLN A 232 -3.53 14.57 76.00
CA GLN A 232 -2.98 15.33 77.12
C GLN A 232 -4.00 15.48 78.25
N GLN A 233 -5.23 15.88 77.95
CA GLN A 233 -6.32 15.98 78.93
C GLN A 233 -6.59 14.63 79.62
N CYS A 234 -6.61 13.52 78.87
CA CYS A 234 -6.74 12.18 79.45
C CYS A 234 -5.61 11.86 80.46
N LEU A 235 -4.37 12.26 80.17
CA LEU A 235 -3.23 12.08 81.08
C LEU A 235 -3.34 12.98 82.33
N GLU A 236 -3.81 14.23 82.16
CA GLU A 236 -4.06 15.16 83.26
C GLU A 236 -5.17 14.63 84.20
N PHE A 237 -6.29 14.14 83.65
CA PHE A 237 -7.34 13.48 84.44
C PHE A 237 -6.83 12.21 85.13
N LEU A 238 -6.03 11.37 84.45
CA LEU A 238 -5.40 10.19 85.04
C LEU A 238 -4.43 10.52 86.19
N ALA A 239 -3.77 11.68 86.15
CA ALA A 239 -2.88 12.13 87.21
C ALA A 239 -3.62 12.67 88.45
N MET A 240 -4.87 13.10 88.30
CA MET A 240 -5.73 13.54 89.41
C MET A 240 -6.45 12.38 90.14
N LEU A 241 -6.43 11.16 89.60
CA LEU A 241 -7.02 9.98 90.24
C LEU A 241 -6.11 9.40 91.33
N ASN A 242 -6.70 8.65 92.27
CA ASN A 242 -5.90 7.94 93.27
C ASN A 242 -5.19 6.70 92.66
N VAL A 243 -4.08 6.28 93.27
CA VAL A 243 -3.20 5.20 92.74
C VAL A 243 -3.94 3.89 92.48
N LYS A 244 -4.97 3.56 93.27
CA LYS A 244 -5.79 2.34 93.06
C LYS A 244 -6.66 2.46 91.81
N GLN A 245 -7.31 3.61 91.61
CA GLN A 245 -8.12 3.89 90.42
C GLN A 245 -7.26 3.98 89.15
N GLN A 246 -6.12 4.68 89.23
CA GLN A 246 -5.19 4.84 88.11
C GLN A 246 -4.69 3.47 87.59
N LYS A 247 -4.40 2.54 88.50
CA LYS A 247 -3.97 1.17 88.15
C LYS A 247 -5.04 0.41 87.38
N VAL A 248 -6.30 0.43 87.84
CA VAL A 248 -7.44 -0.22 87.15
C VAL A 248 -7.66 0.36 85.75
N VAL A 249 -7.53 1.68 85.57
CA VAL A 249 -7.70 2.31 84.25
C VAL A 249 -6.54 1.97 83.31
N GLN A 250 -5.29 1.96 83.79
CA GLN A 250 -4.14 1.55 82.98
C GLN A 250 -4.20 0.07 82.58
N GLU A 251 -4.61 -0.82 83.49
CA GLU A 251 -4.77 -2.24 83.20
C GLU A 251 -5.76 -2.45 82.05
N ASN A 252 -6.96 -1.85 82.12
CA ASN A 252 -7.98 -1.89 81.06
C ASN A 252 -7.49 -1.30 79.72
N MET A 253 -6.77 -0.17 79.75
CA MET A 253 -6.21 0.44 78.53
C MET A 253 -5.12 -0.43 77.87
N SER A 254 -4.40 -1.25 78.65
CA SER A 254 -3.29 -2.08 78.15
C SER A 254 -3.72 -3.37 77.45
N PHE A 255 -4.97 -3.80 77.62
CA PHE A 255 -5.50 -5.01 76.99
C PHE A 255 -5.74 -4.82 75.49
N ASN A 256 -6.30 -3.68 75.08
CA ASN A 256 -6.68 -3.40 73.68
C ASN A 256 -5.51 -3.33 72.68
N LYS A 257 -4.25 -3.33 73.13
CA LYS A 257 -3.07 -3.20 72.26
C LYS A 257 -2.37 -4.52 71.87
N ARG A 258 -2.69 -5.64 72.52
CA ARG A 258 -1.90 -6.89 72.36
C ARG A 258 -2.50 -7.94 71.43
N ASP A 259 -3.82 -7.95 71.25
CA ASP A 259 -4.51 -9.01 70.47
C ASP A 259 -4.94 -8.59 69.04
N ILE A 260 -4.69 -7.33 68.65
CA ILE A 260 -5.24 -6.74 67.41
C ILE A 260 -4.16 -6.48 66.33
N THR A 261 -2.88 -6.46 66.68
CA THR A 261 -1.78 -6.01 65.78
C THR A 261 -1.43 -6.97 64.64
N ASP A 262 -1.85 -8.23 64.70
CA ASP A 262 -1.40 -9.29 63.78
C ASP A 262 -2.34 -9.52 62.59
N PHE A 263 -3.45 -8.78 62.53
CA PHE A 263 -4.44 -8.87 61.46
C PHE A 263 -4.30 -7.71 60.47
N THR A 264 -4.18 -8.02 59.17
CA THR A 264 -4.28 -6.99 58.13
C THR A 264 -5.69 -6.38 58.13
N GLY A 265 -5.84 -5.14 57.67
CA GLY A 265 -7.14 -4.45 57.67
C GLY A 265 -8.26 -5.21 56.92
N LEU A 266 -7.90 -6.01 55.91
CA LEU A 266 -8.84 -6.89 55.21
C LEU A 266 -9.24 -8.12 56.04
N GLU A 267 -8.32 -8.69 56.82
CA GLU A 267 -8.63 -9.78 57.74
C GLU A 267 -9.55 -9.29 58.85
N LEU A 268 -9.31 -8.10 59.41
CA LEU A 268 -10.21 -7.45 60.38
C LEU A 268 -11.62 -7.23 59.81
N ALA A 269 -11.74 -6.77 58.56
CA ALA A 269 -13.03 -6.60 57.89
C ALA A 269 -13.79 -7.93 57.72
N VAL A 270 -13.09 -9.02 57.36
CA VAL A 270 -13.72 -10.36 57.28
C VAL A 270 -14.09 -10.90 58.66
N LEU A 271 -13.28 -10.61 59.69
CA LEU A 271 -13.59 -11.03 61.06
C LEU A 271 -14.85 -10.32 61.61
N GLY A 272 -15.03 -9.05 61.28
CA GLY A 272 -16.20 -8.24 61.67
C GLY A 272 -17.49 -8.51 60.88
N ALA A 273 -17.42 -9.22 59.75
CA ALA A 273 -18.61 -9.52 58.92
C ALA A 273 -19.48 -10.68 59.45
N CYS A 274 -19.03 -11.39 60.49
CA CYS A 274 -19.76 -12.50 61.10
C CYS A 274 -20.80 -12.01 62.11
N ALA A 275 -22.08 -12.31 61.87
CA ALA A 275 -23.18 -11.98 62.79
C ALA A 275 -23.34 -12.95 63.98
N CYS A 276 -22.44 -13.93 64.16
CA CYS A 276 -22.55 -14.89 65.27
C CYS A 276 -22.11 -14.26 66.60
N SER A 277 -23.02 -14.23 67.57
CA SER A 277 -22.78 -13.72 68.91
C SER A 277 -21.75 -14.58 69.67
N THR A 278 -20.58 -14.01 69.96
CA THR A 278 -19.53 -14.63 70.78
C THR A 278 -19.40 -13.92 72.12
N SER A 279 -19.47 -14.68 73.23
CA SER A 279 -19.58 -14.15 74.60
C SER A 279 -18.30 -13.54 75.20
N GLU A 280 -17.14 -13.69 74.55
CA GLU A 280 -15.82 -13.39 75.16
C GLU A 280 -14.92 -12.50 74.28
N GLY A 281 -15.48 -11.72 73.35
CA GLY A 281 -14.71 -10.81 72.47
C GLY A 281 -13.81 -11.50 71.44
N GLN A 282 -13.80 -12.83 71.43
CA GLN A 282 -13.05 -13.69 70.52
C GLN A 282 -13.85 -13.94 69.22
N PRO A 283 -13.26 -13.81 68.01
CA PRO A 283 -14.01 -13.95 66.77
C PRO A 283 -14.58 -15.36 66.59
N CYS A 284 -15.81 -15.42 66.05
CA CYS A 284 -16.54 -16.65 65.79
C CYS A 284 -15.72 -17.64 64.91
N PRO A 285 -15.89 -18.97 65.05
CA PRO A 285 -15.12 -19.93 64.25
C PRO A 285 -15.27 -19.74 62.72
N CYS A 286 -16.48 -19.39 62.26
CA CYS A 286 -16.74 -19.08 60.85
C CYS A 286 -16.01 -17.81 60.36
N ALA A 287 -15.87 -16.76 61.18
CA ALA A 287 -15.05 -15.59 60.87
C ALA A 287 -13.57 -15.97 60.71
N ARG A 288 -13.02 -16.79 61.61
CA ARG A 288 -11.63 -17.24 61.53
C ARG A 288 -11.37 -18.05 60.26
N VAL A 289 -12.26 -19.01 59.95
CA VAL A 289 -12.16 -19.82 58.72
C VAL A 289 -12.29 -18.94 57.48
N ALA A 290 -13.23 -17.98 57.45
CA ALA A 290 -13.39 -17.04 56.34
C ALA A 290 -12.15 -16.13 56.16
N ALA A 291 -11.58 -15.61 57.25
CA ALA A 291 -10.37 -14.78 57.21
C ALA A 291 -9.15 -15.58 56.71
N LEU A 292 -8.96 -16.80 57.21
CA LEU A 292 -7.90 -17.71 56.75
C LEU A 292 -8.07 -18.10 55.27
N ALA A 293 -9.30 -18.43 54.84
CA ALA A 293 -9.60 -18.73 53.44
C ALA A 293 -9.36 -17.50 52.54
N ARG A 294 -9.70 -16.28 53.00
CA ARG A 294 -9.42 -15.04 52.26
C ARG A 294 -7.92 -14.76 52.15
N LYS A 295 -7.15 -15.00 53.22
CA LYS A 295 -5.68 -14.91 53.22
C LYS A 295 -5.06 -15.88 52.22
N GLN A 296 -5.55 -17.13 52.18
CA GLN A 296 -5.11 -18.14 51.21
C GLN A 296 -5.48 -17.78 49.77
N LEU A 297 -6.72 -17.29 49.51
CA LEU A 297 -7.15 -16.83 48.19
C LEU A 297 -6.28 -15.70 47.65
N LEU A 298 -5.91 -14.72 48.49
CA LEU A 298 -5.02 -13.63 48.06
C LEU A 298 -3.62 -14.14 47.69
N ARG A 299 -3.05 -15.05 48.49
CA ARG A 299 -1.76 -15.68 48.20
C ARG A 299 -1.80 -16.45 46.87
N LEU A 300 -2.84 -17.27 46.66
CA LEU A 300 -3.02 -18.02 45.41
C LEU A 300 -3.24 -17.10 44.20
N LYS A 301 -3.98 -16.00 44.36
CA LYS A 301 -4.16 -14.99 43.29
C LYS A 301 -2.83 -14.35 42.91
N GLN A 302 -2.01 -13.96 43.90
CA GLN A 302 -0.67 -13.41 43.66
C GLN A 302 0.26 -14.43 42.98
N GLU A 303 0.21 -15.70 43.39
CA GLU A 303 0.98 -16.78 42.76
C GLU A 303 0.54 -17.04 41.31
N THR A 304 -0.75 -16.91 41.02
CA THR A 304 -1.32 -17.06 39.68
C THR A 304 -0.86 -15.93 38.75
N GLU A 305 -0.88 -14.67 39.20
CA GLU A 305 -0.33 -13.55 38.43
C GLU A 305 1.17 -13.71 38.18
N ASN A 306 1.94 -14.13 39.21
CA ASN A 306 3.37 -14.41 39.08
C ASN A 306 3.69 -15.62 38.16
N LEU A 307 2.74 -16.51 37.91
CA LEU A 307 2.87 -17.59 36.92
C LEU A 307 2.52 -17.10 35.51
N LYS A 308 1.51 -16.22 35.39
CA LYS A 308 1.10 -15.57 34.15
C LYS A 308 2.24 -14.71 33.58
N THR A 309 2.84 -13.84 34.39
CA THR A 309 3.99 -13.02 33.95
C THR A 309 5.16 -13.87 33.44
N ARG A 310 5.55 -14.93 34.18
CA ARG A 310 6.62 -15.86 33.75
C ARG A 310 6.28 -16.63 32.46
N LYS A 311 4.99 -16.96 32.24
CA LYS A 311 4.53 -17.56 30.98
C LYS A 311 4.70 -16.58 29.83
N ASP A 312 4.30 -15.32 30.03
CA ASP A 312 4.36 -14.29 28.99
C ASP A 312 5.81 -13.92 28.66
N GLU A 313 6.69 -13.82 29.66
CA GLU A 313 8.16 -13.70 29.50
C GLU A 313 8.74 -14.87 28.69
N SER A 314 8.32 -16.11 28.98
CA SER A 314 8.76 -17.31 28.27
C SER A 314 8.30 -17.30 26.80
N PHE A 315 7.09 -16.80 26.54
CA PHE A 315 6.54 -16.67 25.19
C PHE A 315 7.29 -15.60 24.37
N LEU A 316 7.55 -14.42 24.96
CA LEU A 316 8.36 -13.36 24.35
C LEU A 316 9.78 -13.85 24.03
N MET A 317 10.39 -14.61 24.95
CA MET A 317 11.73 -15.17 24.73
C MET A 317 11.74 -16.22 23.60
N ALA A 318 10.73 -17.09 23.52
CA ALA A 318 10.58 -18.04 22.43
C ALA A 318 10.39 -17.34 21.07
N ASP A 319 9.62 -16.26 21.02
CA ASP A 319 9.40 -15.48 19.79
C ASP A 319 10.66 -14.71 19.35
N ALA A 320 11.44 -14.19 20.30
CA ALA A 320 12.75 -13.60 20.04
C ALA A 320 13.72 -14.63 19.43
N PHE A 321 13.80 -15.85 20.00
CA PHE A 321 14.62 -16.92 19.43
C PHE A 321 14.15 -17.33 18.02
N ARG A 322 12.83 -17.46 17.80
CA ARG A 322 12.24 -17.73 16.49
C ARG A 322 12.65 -16.66 15.47
N THR A 323 12.49 -15.38 15.81
CA THR A 323 12.82 -14.25 14.94
C THR A 323 14.31 -14.20 14.60
N VAL A 324 15.19 -14.39 15.58
CA VAL A 324 16.66 -14.44 15.34
C VAL A 324 17.04 -15.63 14.46
N PHE A 325 16.41 -16.80 14.65
CA PHE A 325 16.66 -17.99 13.83
C PHE A 325 16.19 -17.79 12.37
N GLU A 326 15.00 -17.24 12.17
CA GLU A 326 14.48 -16.85 10.84
C GLU A 326 15.41 -15.84 10.16
N GLN A 327 15.91 -14.83 10.89
CA GLN A 327 16.86 -13.85 10.37
C GLN A 327 18.20 -14.48 9.97
N GLN A 328 18.74 -15.42 10.77
CA GLN A 328 19.96 -16.16 10.44
C GLN A 328 19.79 -17.06 9.21
N LEU A 329 18.64 -17.71 9.05
CA LEU A 329 18.31 -18.50 7.86
C LEU A 329 18.28 -17.62 6.60
N MET A 330 17.64 -16.45 6.66
CA MET A 330 17.61 -15.50 5.55
C MET A 330 19.02 -14.98 5.20
N GLN A 331 19.83 -14.60 6.20
CA GLN A 331 21.22 -14.19 5.96
C GLN A 331 22.06 -15.28 5.29
N ARG A 332 21.94 -16.54 5.73
CA ARG A 332 22.67 -17.66 5.10
C ARG A 332 22.17 -17.95 3.68
N LYS A 333 20.86 -17.86 3.43
CA LYS A 333 20.27 -17.99 2.09
C LYS A 333 20.82 -16.92 1.13
N ASP A 334 20.87 -15.67 1.56
CA ASP A 334 21.40 -14.56 0.76
C ASP A 334 22.91 -14.71 0.49
N GLN A 335 23.69 -15.19 1.47
CA GLN A 335 25.11 -15.51 1.28
C GLN A 335 25.30 -16.65 0.27
N ALA A 336 24.49 -17.71 0.36
CA ALA A 336 24.54 -18.83 -0.58
C ALA A 336 24.17 -18.41 -2.02
N LEU A 337 23.17 -17.53 -2.18
CA LEU A 337 22.81 -16.94 -3.48
C LEU A 337 23.97 -16.12 -4.08
N ARG A 338 24.57 -15.22 -3.31
CA ARG A 338 25.74 -14.42 -3.76
C ARG A 338 26.94 -15.30 -4.14
N LEU A 339 27.17 -16.40 -3.41
CA LEU A 339 28.22 -17.37 -3.74
C LEU A 339 27.89 -18.12 -5.05
N ALA A 340 26.64 -18.53 -5.26
CA ALA A 340 26.21 -19.17 -6.50
C ALA A 340 26.35 -18.23 -7.71
N GLU A 341 25.95 -16.97 -7.58
CA GLU A 341 26.16 -15.92 -8.59
C GLU A 341 27.65 -15.72 -8.89
N GLY A 342 28.49 -15.59 -7.86
CA GLY A 342 29.95 -15.45 -8.01
C GLY A 342 30.62 -16.67 -8.66
N ILE A 343 30.10 -17.88 -8.43
CA ILE A 343 30.56 -19.10 -9.11
C ILE A 343 30.12 -19.10 -10.58
N LYS A 344 28.91 -18.63 -10.89
CA LYS A 344 28.40 -18.52 -12.27
C LYS A 344 29.25 -17.56 -13.10
N MET A 345 29.49 -16.35 -12.59
CA MET A 345 30.34 -15.34 -13.25
C MET A 345 31.77 -15.87 -13.49
N LYS A 346 32.34 -16.66 -12.56
CA LYS A 346 33.66 -17.29 -12.71
C LYS A 346 33.72 -18.46 -13.69
N LYS A 347 32.57 -19.02 -14.11
CA LYS A 347 32.47 -20.01 -15.19
C LYS A 347 32.31 -19.32 -16.55
N GLU A 348 31.54 -18.23 -16.60
CA GLU A 348 31.33 -17.43 -17.82
C GLU A 348 32.60 -16.67 -18.26
N THR A 349 33.51 -16.36 -17.34
CA THR A 349 34.82 -15.70 -17.61
C THR A 349 35.99 -16.65 -17.88
N LYS A 350 35.72 -17.93 -18.18
CA LYS A 350 36.74 -18.96 -18.45
C LYS A 350 36.67 -19.55 -19.88
N PHE A 351 36.04 -18.83 -20.80
CA PHE A 351 36.04 -19.11 -22.24
C PHE A 351 36.88 -18.07 -22.97
#